data_AF-A0A6F8SM80-F1
#
_entry.id   AF-A0A6F8SM80-F1
#
_cell.length_a   1.000
_cell.length_b   1.000
_cell.length_c   1.000
_cell.angle_alpha   90.00
_cell.angle_beta   90.00
_cell.angle_gamma   90.00
#
_symmetry.space_group_name_H-M   'P 1'
#
loop_
_entity.id
_entity.type
_entity.pdbx_description
1 polymer ?
#
loop_
_entity_poly.entity_id
_entity_poly.type
_entity_poly.pdbx_seq_one_letter_code
_entity_poly.pdbx_strand_id
1 'polypeptide(L)'
;MATASVTVRVDEDTKRAAANIVEDFGFDLSSVTRAFYRQIVREQRIPLTLEYPTPNLESREAIRETKELIASGDPGYATVSEMFEAMGA
;
A
#
# COMPACT_ATOMS: atom_id res chain seq x y z
N MET A 1 33.36 8.61 11.73
CA MET A 1 32.79 8.24 10.41
C MET A 1 32.61 9.51 9.61
N ALA A 2 32.98 9.51 8.31
CA ALA A 2 32.79 10.68 7.46
C ALA A 2 31.30 10.91 7.21
N THR A 3 30.82 12.13 7.43
CA THR A 3 29.46 12.55 7.11
C THR A 3 29.38 12.95 5.64
N ALA A 4 28.43 12.37 4.90
CA ALA A 4 28.13 12.78 3.53
C ALA A 4 26.80 13.54 3.48
N SER A 5 26.75 14.63 2.72
CA SER A 5 25.53 15.41 2.48
C SER A 5 24.80 14.90 1.23
N VAL A 6 23.48 14.79 1.30
CA VAL A 6 22.62 14.47 0.14
C VAL A 6 21.66 15.62 -0.08
N THR A 7 21.62 16.15 -1.30
CA THR A 7 20.67 17.20 -1.72
C THR A 7 19.62 16.59 -2.63
N VAL A 8 18.36 16.58 -2.19
CA VAL A 8 17.22 16.06 -2.96
C VAL A 8 16.33 17.23 -3.37
N ARG A 9 16.00 17.32 -4.67
CA ARG A 9 15.03 18.28 -5.19
C ARG A 9 13.64 17.67 -5.12
N VAL A 10 12.69 18.43 -4.60
CA VAL A 10 11.26 18.08 -4.47
C VAL A 10 10.46 19.36 -4.67
N ASP A 11 9.26 19.27 -5.21
CA ASP A 11 8.37 20.43 -5.30
C ASP A 11 7.93 20.90 -3.90
N GLU A 12 7.49 22.16 -3.83
CA GLU A 12 7.19 22.79 -2.55
C GLU A 12 5.99 22.15 -1.83
N ASP A 13 4.97 21.73 -2.58
CA ASP A 13 3.74 21.21 -2.02
C ASP A 13 3.93 19.81 -1.45
N THR A 14 4.65 18.94 -2.16
CA THR A 14 5.09 17.62 -1.68
C THR A 14 5.96 17.77 -0.44
N LYS A 15 6.91 18.71 -0.43
CA LYS A 15 7.76 18.96 0.75
C LYS A 15 6.92 19.37 1.96
N ARG A 16 5.96 20.27 1.78
CA ARG A 16 5.08 20.79 2.83
C ARG A 16 4.19 19.69 3.38
N ALA A 17 3.54 18.92 2.49
CA ALA A 17 2.69 17.80 2.89
C ALA A 17 3.46 16.73 3.66
N ALA A 18 4.65 16.36 3.18
CA ALA A 18 5.51 15.38 3.86
C ALA A 18 5.98 15.89 5.23
N ALA A 19 6.36 17.18 5.34
CA ALA A 19 6.78 17.78 6.61
C ALA A 19 5.68 17.69 7.67
N ASN A 20 4.45 18.07 7.33
CA ASN A 20 3.32 17.99 8.26
C ASN A 20 3.10 16.56 8.78
N ILE A 21 3.12 15.57 7.87
CA ILE A 21 2.91 14.16 8.24
C ILE A 21 4.01 13.68 9.20
N VAL A 22 5.29 13.95 8.90
CA VAL A 22 6.38 13.44 9.76
C VAL A 22 6.43 14.14 11.11
N GLU A 23 6.03 15.41 11.17
CA GLU A 23 5.93 16.18 12.41
C GLU A 23 4.83 15.64 13.34
N ASP A 24 3.70 15.17 12.81
CA ASP A 24 2.65 14.51 13.59
C ASP A 24 3.16 13.26 14.35
N PHE A 25 4.20 12.60 13.82
CA PHE A 25 4.86 11.46 14.45
C PHE A 25 6.09 11.86 15.28
N GLY A 26 6.38 13.17 15.44
CA GLY A 26 7.52 13.67 16.20
C GLY A 26 8.87 13.52 15.49
N PHE A 27 8.87 13.39 14.16
CA PHE A 27 10.07 13.29 13.34
C PHE A 27 10.26 14.54 12.47
N ASP A 28 11.51 14.75 12.04
CA ASP A 28 11.85 15.67 10.95
C ASP A 28 12.17 14.91 9.66
N LEU A 29 12.10 15.59 8.51
CA LEU A 29 12.39 15.00 7.19
C LEU A 29 13.78 14.35 7.11
N SER A 30 14.78 14.91 7.79
CA SER A 30 16.14 14.33 7.79
C SER A 30 16.19 13.04 8.61
N SER A 31 15.48 12.97 9.74
CA SER A 31 15.37 11.75 10.55
C SER A 31 14.69 10.61 9.78
N VAL A 32 13.58 10.89 9.09
CA VAL A 32 12.89 9.89 8.25
C VAL A 32 13.77 9.47 7.07
N THR A 33 14.45 10.41 6.41
CA THR A 33 15.38 10.11 5.30
C THR A 33 16.54 9.22 5.77
N ARG A 34 17.11 9.48 6.95
CA ARG A 34 18.13 8.60 7.56
C ARG A 34 17.58 7.23 7.89
N ALA A 35 16.35 7.14 8.41
CA ALA A 35 15.70 5.87 8.69
C ALA A 35 15.50 5.06 7.39
N PHE A 36 15.08 5.71 6.31
CA PHE A 36 14.94 5.11 4.99
C PHE A 36 16.25 4.49 4.48
N TYR A 37 17.37 5.22 4.56
CA TYR A 37 18.69 4.66 4.20
C TYR A 37 19.07 3.45 5.07
N ARG A 38 18.85 3.53 6.39
CA ARG A 38 19.12 2.39 7.29
C ARG A 38 18.24 1.18 6.95
N GLN A 39 16.99 1.41 6.55
CA GLN A 39 16.08 0.35 6.17
C GLN A 39 16.50 -0.32 4.85
N ILE A 40 16.96 0.45 3.85
CA ILE A 40 17.57 -0.11 2.64
C ILE A 40 18.71 -1.06 2.98
N VAL A 41 19.63 -0.61 3.84
CA VAL A 41 20.79 -1.41 4.26
C VAL A 41 20.34 -2.64 5.06
N ARG A 42 19.36 -2.50 5.95
CA ARG A 42 18.86 -3.61 6.77
C ARG A 42 18.15 -4.69 5.94
N GLU A 43 17.35 -4.28 4.96
CA GLU A 43 16.51 -5.20 4.18
C GLU A 43 17.13 -5.61 2.84
N GLN A 44 18.28 -5.02 2.46
CA GLN A 44 18.96 -5.26 1.17
C GLN A 44 18.01 -5.06 -0.05
N ARG A 45 17.06 -4.14 0.08
CA ARG A 45 16.07 -3.81 -0.96
C ARG A 45 15.62 -2.35 -0.79
N ILE A 46 14.93 -1.83 -1.79
CA ILE A 46 14.27 -0.52 -1.69
C ILE A 46 12.95 -0.70 -0.91
N PRO A 47 12.77 -0.08 0.28
CA PRO A 47 11.59 -0.28 1.11
C PRO A 47 10.46 0.68 0.70
N LEU A 48 10.12 0.68 -0.58
CA LEU A 48 8.96 1.37 -1.13
C LEU A 48 7.99 0.33 -1.66
N THR A 49 6.72 0.45 -1.29
CA THR A 49 5.66 -0.31 -1.95
C THR A 49 5.38 0.37 -3.28
N LEU A 50 5.91 -0.19 -4.36
CA LEU A 50 5.72 0.30 -5.73
C LEU A 50 4.42 -0.22 -6.36
N GLU A 51 3.42 -0.46 -5.53
CA GLU A 51 2.13 -0.99 -5.94
C GLU A 51 1.12 0.15 -6.03
N TYR A 52 0.18 0.02 -6.95
CA TYR A 52 -0.98 0.90 -6.96
C TYR A 52 -1.79 0.67 -5.67
N PRO A 53 -2.45 1.72 -5.13
CA PRO A 53 -3.30 1.56 -3.95
C PRO A 53 -4.29 0.40 -4.14
N THR A 54 -4.24 -0.57 -3.23
CA THR A 54 -5.20 -1.66 -3.18
C THR A 54 -6.37 -1.29 -2.25
N PRO A 55 -7.62 -1.69 -2.59
CA PRO A 55 -7.99 -2.46 -3.77
C PRO A 55 -7.92 -1.62 -5.07
N ASN A 56 -7.34 -2.22 -6.11
CA ASN A 56 -7.37 -1.64 -7.46
C ASN A 56 -8.82 -1.59 -7.98
N LEU A 57 -9.08 -0.90 -9.10
CA LEU A 57 -10.45 -0.74 -9.61
C LEU A 57 -11.16 -2.08 -9.77
N GLU A 58 -10.52 -3.07 -10.40
CA GLU A 58 -11.06 -4.42 -10.56
C GLU A 58 -11.44 -5.08 -9.22
N SER A 59 -10.57 -4.99 -8.21
CA SER A 59 -10.86 -5.51 -6.87
C SER A 59 -12.01 -4.75 -6.20
N ARG A 60 -12.14 -3.45 -6.42
CA ARG A 60 -13.27 -2.65 -5.90
C ARG A 60 -14.59 -3.05 -6.56
N GLU A 61 -14.54 -3.35 -7.86
CA GLU A 61 -15.70 -3.83 -8.61
C GLU A 61 -16.11 -5.23 -8.17
N ALA A 62 -15.17 -6.16 -8.01
CA ALA A 62 -15.43 -7.49 -7.48
C ALA A 62 -16.02 -7.44 -6.06
N ILE A 63 -15.53 -6.55 -5.20
CA ILE A 63 -16.09 -6.33 -3.85
C ILE A 63 -17.52 -5.78 -3.94
N ARG A 64 -17.81 -4.87 -4.88
CA ARG A 64 -19.17 -4.33 -5.10
C ARG A 64 -20.11 -5.42 -5.59
N GLU A 65 -19.74 -6.17 -6.61
CA GLU A 65 -20.52 -7.28 -7.16
C GLU A 65 -20.82 -8.34 -6.10
N THR A 66 -19.80 -8.74 -5.33
CA THR A 66 -19.98 -9.69 -4.21
C THR A 66 -20.95 -9.15 -3.16
N LYS A 67 -20.89 -7.85 -2.82
CA LYS A 67 -21.84 -7.24 -1.88
C LYS A 67 -23.27 -7.21 -2.42
N GLU A 68 -23.44 -7.00 -3.72
CA GLU A 68 -24.74 -7.01 -4.39
C GLU A 68 -25.33 -8.43 -4.43
N LEU A 69 -24.51 -9.46 -4.69
CA LEU A 69 -24.90 -10.88 -4.62
C LEU A 69 -25.30 -11.31 -3.19
N ILE A 70 -24.54 -10.89 -2.19
CA ILE A 70 -24.90 -11.17 -0.78
C ILE A 70 -26.22 -10.48 -0.42
N ALA A 71 -26.43 -9.25 -0.89
CA ALA A 71 -27.65 -8.47 -0.62
C ALA A 71 -28.88 -9.02 -1.35
N SER A 72 -28.72 -9.67 -2.51
CA SER A 72 -29.80 -10.33 -3.23
C SER A 72 -30.22 -11.67 -2.61
N GLY A 73 -29.49 -12.15 -1.59
CA GLY A 73 -29.80 -13.38 -0.86
C GLY A 73 -29.39 -14.66 -1.58
N ASP A 74 -28.53 -14.55 -2.59
CA ASP A 74 -27.98 -15.70 -3.30
C ASP A 74 -26.80 -16.28 -2.49
N PRO A 75 -26.90 -17.52 -1.97
CA PRO A 75 -25.79 -18.15 -1.25
C PRO A 75 -24.61 -18.49 -2.17
N GLY A 76 -24.73 -18.28 -3.49
CA GLY A 76 -23.74 -18.65 -4.49
C GLY A 76 -23.71 -20.16 -4.67
N TYR A 77 -23.05 -20.88 -3.75
CA TYR A 77 -22.95 -22.33 -3.77
C TYR A 77 -23.37 -22.93 -2.43
N ALA A 78 -24.20 -23.97 -2.46
CA ALA A 78 -24.68 -24.64 -1.25
C ALA A 78 -23.64 -25.63 -0.69
N THR A 79 -22.72 -26.11 -1.53
CA THR A 79 -21.67 -27.07 -1.13
C THR A 79 -20.32 -26.74 -1.76
N VAL A 80 -19.26 -27.22 -1.10
CA VAL A 80 -17.89 -27.09 -1.61
C VAL A 80 -17.72 -27.81 -2.95
N SER A 81 -18.38 -28.96 -3.14
CA SER A 81 -18.35 -29.71 -4.41
C SER A 81 -18.95 -28.92 -5.58
N GLU A 82 -20.10 -28.28 -5.35
CA GLU A 82 -20.77 -27.42 -6.34
C GLU A 82 -19.91 -26.20 -6.73
N MET A 83 -19.21 -25.61 -5.75
CA MET A 83 -18.26 -24.53 -5.99
C MET A 83 -17.10 -24.98 -6.90
N PHE A 84 -16.53 -26.16 -6.66
CA PHE A 84 -15.42 -26.68 -7.49
C PHE A 84 -15.85 -27.01 -8.91
N GLU A 85 -17.03 -27.60 -9.10
CA GLU A 85 -17.59 -27.87 -10.43
C GLU A 85 -17.82 -26.57 -11.23
N ALA A 86 -18.31 -25.50 -10.59
CA ALA A 86 -18.53 -24.21 -11.24
C ALA A 86 -17.22 -23.48 -11.63
N MET A 87 -16.11 -23.74 -10.93
CA MET A 87 -14.78 -23.21 -11.27
C MET A 87 -14.04 -24.03 -12.33
N GLY A 88 -14.62 -25.15 -12.79
CA GLY A 88 -14.01 -26.03 -13.79
C GLY A 88 -12.79 -26.79 -13.28
N ALA A 89 -12.71 -27.05 -11.97
CA ALA A 89 -11.65 -27.78 -11.30
C ALA A 89 -12.00 -29.26 -11.11
#